data_AF-A0A3C1GV08-F1
#
_entry.id   AF-A0A3C1GV08-F1
#
_cell.length_a   1.000
_cell.length_b   1.000
_cell.length_c   1.000
_cell.angle_alpha   90.00
_cell.angle_beta   90.00
_cell.angle_gamma   90.00
#
_symmetry.space_group_name_H-M   'P 1'
#
loop_
_entity.id
_entity.type
_entity.pdbx_description
1 polymer ?
#
loop_
_entity_poly.entity_id
_entity_poly.type
_entity_poly.pdbx_seq_one_letter_code
_entity_poly.pdbx_strand_id
1 'polypeptide(L)'
;MMVEYTEELNEGSVFIQKAAAPGNDVILKGDDLHEGQVVFPSGTRLRSQDIGVLAAMGVADVGVLKPLRMAILSTGDEIVEISATPVGSQVRDVNAYVILAEAQRMGIQARRIGIVRDDEETIYQTIKTAMEDADIIVLSGGSSVGLMDRSLEVLNRLGKPGVLVHGIAVKPGKPTLIARANQKAILGLPGHPASAFTIFRVIGKALIERLSGTSFPDTIVQAKLSVNIPSNHGREEYMPVKLRKENETLIADPLFGKSGLISLLSMADGYVRIKRESEGLTRDAWVDVTLFDEVKR
;
A
#
# COMPACT_ATOMS: atom_id res chain seq x y z
N MET A 1 -38.69 -28.36 -8.54
CA MET A 1 -38.77 -29.80 -8.20
C MET A 1 -37.55 -30.48 -8.79
N MET A 2 -36.69 -31.03 -7.95
CA MET A 2 -35.49 -31.72 -8.41
C MET A 2 -35.84 -33.15 -8.86
N VAL A 3 -35.16 -33.64 -9.91
CA VAL A 3 -35.45 -34.94 -10.55
C VAL A 3 -35.30 -36.12 -9.58
N GLU A 4 -34.45 -35.99 -8.59
CA GLU A 4 -34.17 -36.96 -7.53
C GLU A 4 -35.38 -37.21 -6.61
N TYR A 5 -36.39 -36.34 -6.64
CA TYR A 5 -37.66 -36.52 -5.92
C TYR A 5 -38.82 -36.94 -6.83
N THR A 6 -38.48 -37.46 -8.01
CA THR A 6 -39.46 -37.88 -9.01
C THR A 6 -39.21 -39.30 -9.48
N GLU A 7 -40.29 -40.03 -9.79
CA GLU A 7 -40.24 -41.35 -10.42
C GLU A 7 -41.06 -41.34 -11.70
N GLU A 8 -40.50 -41.85 -12.80
CA GLU A 8 -41.26 -42.06 -14.02
C GLU A 8 -42.19 -43.27 -13.81
N LEU A 9 -43.48 -43.05 -14.03
CA LEU A 9 -44.49 -44.12 -13.86
C LEU A 9 -44.68 -44.87 -15.19
N ASN A 10 -45.08 -44.14 -16.25
CA ASN A 10 -45.39 -44.63 -17.60
C ASN A 10 -45.02 -43.54 -18.63
N GLU A 11 -45.08 -43.83 -19.95
CA GLU A 11 -44.79 -42.85 -21.02
C GLU A 11 -45.52 -41.50 -20.81
N GLY A 12 -44.75 -40.49 -20.38
CA GLY A 12 -45.20 -39.11 -20.19
C GLY A 12 -45.77 -38.75 -18.81
N SER A 13 -45.73 -39.64 -17.81
CA SER A 13 -46.24 -39.36 -16.45
C SER A 13 -45.16 -39.53 -15.37
N VAL A 14 -45.10 -38.56 -14.45
CA VAL A 14 -44.10 -38.50 -13.38
C VAL A 14 -44.79 -38.43 -12.01
N PHE A 15 -44.39 -39.30 -11.09
CA PHE A 15 -44.77 -39.25 -9.68
C PHE A 15 -43.86 -38.30 -8.90
N ILE A 16 -44.46 -37.39 -8.12
CA ILE A 16 -43.71 -36.45 -7.28
C ILE A 16 -43.75 -36.95 -5.85
N GLN A 17 -42.59 -37.35 -5.32
CA GLN A 17 -42.49 -37.92 -3.96
C GLN A 17 -42.47 -36.86 -2.86
N LYS A 18 -42.12 -35.62 -3.20
CA LYS A 18 -41.94 -34.51 -2.24
C LYS A 18 -42.79 -33.31 -2.64
N ALA A 19 -43.56 -32.78 -1.71
CA ALA A 19 -44.33 -31.55 -1.95
C ALA A 19 -43.40 -30.37 -2.32
N ALA A 20 -43.81 -29.57 -3.31
CA ALA A 20 -43.18 -28.30 -3.67
C ALA A 20 -44.11 -27.13 -3.33
N ALA A 21 -43.59 -26.13 -2.64
CA ALA A 21 -44.28 -24.86 -2.48
C ALA A 21 -44.23 -24.05 -3.81
N PRO A 22 -45.22 -23.18 -4.07
CA PRO A 22 -45.14 -22.22 -5.18
C PRO A 22 -43.85 -21.41 -5.13
N GLY A 23 -43.14 -21.30 -6.25
CA GLY A 23 -41.86 -20.58 -6.35
C GLY A 23 -40.63 -21.37 -5.90
N ASN A 24 -40.78 -22.61 -5.41
CA ASN A 24 -39.63 -23.43 -5.03
C ASN A 24 -38.80 -23.82 -6.27
N ASP A 25 -37.48 -23.66 -6.19
CA ASP A 25 -36.53 -23.90 -7.29
C ASP A 25 -36.79 -23.03 -8.54
N VAL A 26 -37.38 -21.85 -8.38
CA VAL A 26 -37.61 -20.88 -9.47
C VAL A 26 -36.77 -19.63 -9.21
N ILE A 27 -36.02 -19.18 -10.22
CA ILE A 27 -35.37 -17.87 -10.23
C ILE A 27 -36.24 -16.93 -11.06
N LEU A 28 -36.74 -15.86 -10.45
CA LEU A 28 -37.59 -14.86 -11.09
C LEU A 28 -36.76 -13.77 -11.76
N LYS A 29 -37.40 -13.06 -12.69
CA LYS A 29 -36.83 -11.86 -13.29
C LYS A 29 -36.57 -10.83 -12.19
N GLY A 30 -35.30 -10.44 -12.01
CA GLY A 30 -34.90 -9.44 -11.03
C GLY A 30 -34.44 -9.99 -9.68
N ASP A 31 -34.40 -11.32 -9.49
CA ASP A 31 -33.93 -11.93 -8.23
C ASP A 31 -32.46 -11.63 -7.92
N ASP A 32 -31.64 -11.43 -8.96
CA ASP A 32 -30.24 -11.03 -8.81
C ASP A 32 -30.08 -9.51 -8.95
N LEU A 33 -30.37 -8.97 -10.14
CA LEU A 33 -30.28 -7.55 -10.45
C LEU A 33 -31.53 -7.07 -11.20
N HIS A 34 -31.95 -5.84 -10.94
CA HIS A 34 -33.08 -5.21 -11.63
C HIS A 34 -32.64 -4.04 -12.52
N GLU A 35 -33.47 -3.71 -13.50
CA GLU A 35 -33.24 -2.61 -14.43
C GLU A 35 -33.14 -1.27 -13.69
N GLY A 36 -32.15 -0.45 -14.04
CA GLY A 36 -31.88 0.84 -13.40
C GLY A 36 -31.10 0.77 -12.09
N GLN A 37 -30.82 -0.43 -11.56
CA GLN A 37 -29.98 -0.61 -10.38
C GLN A 37 -28.53 -0.18 -10.66
N VAL A 38 -27.95 0.61 -9.77
CA VAL A 38 -26.49 0.84 -9.78
C VAL A 38 -25.82 -0.40 -9.20
N VAL A 39 -25.19 -1.19 -10.06
CA VAL A 39 -24.48 -2.43 -9.67
C VAL A 39 -23.14 -2.11 -9.03
N PHE A 40 -22.36 -1.22 -9.66
CA PHE A 40 -21.07 -0.76 -9.16
C PHE A 40 -21.03 0.77 -9.13
N PRO A 41 -20.79 1.40 -7.97
CA PRO A 41 -20.56 2.84 -7.92
C PRO A 41 -19.22 3.21 -8.58
N SER A 42 -19.09 4.48 -9.00
CA SER A 42 -17.82 4.99 -9.53
C SER A 42 -16.73 4.91 -8.45
N GLY A 43 -15.51 4.50 -8.84
CA GLY A 43 -14.38 4.27 -7.92
C GLY A 43 -14.30 2.84 -7.38
N THR A 44 -15.26 1.96 -7.69
CA THR A 44 -15.15 0.55 -7.33
C THR A 44 -13.98 -0.12 -8.05
N ARG A 45 -13.09 -0.74 -7.27
CA ARG A 45 -12.06 -1.63 -7.80
C ARG A 45 -12.69 -2.95 -8.19
N LEU A 46 -12.68 -3.25 -9.48
CA LEU A 46 -13.24 -4.50 -10.03
C LEU A 46 -12.40 -5.70 -9.60
N ARG A 47 -13.05 -6.69 -9.00
CA ARG A 47 -12.51 -8.01 -8.63
C ARG A 47 -12.96 -9.06 -9.66
N SER A 48 -12.45 -10.28 -9.58
CA SER A 48 -12.80 -11.36 -10.51
C SER A 48 -14.30 -11.64 -10.57
N GLN A 49 -14.98 -11.67 -9.41
CA GLN A 49 -16.43 -11.84 -9.37
C GLN A 49 -17.20 -10.67 -9.99
N ASP A 50 -16.68 -9.44 -9.88
CA ASP A 50 -17.32 -8.25 -10.43
C ASP A 50 -17.25 -8.27 -11.97
N ILE A 51 -16.15 -8.80 -12.54
CA ILE A 51 -16.05 -9.08 -13.97
C ILE A 51 -17.09 -10.12 -14.42
N GLY A 52 -17.36 -11.13 -13.60
CA GLY A 52 -18.41 -12.13 -13.88
C GLY A 52 -19.81 -11.51 -13.97
N VAL A 53 -20.12 -10.57 -13.07
CA VAL A 53 -21.39 -9.82 -13.10
C VAL A 53 -21.49 -8.98 -14.38
N LEU A 54 -20.43 -8.25 -14.74
CA LEU A 54 -20.40 -7.46 -15.98
C LEU A 54 -20.62 -8.35 -17.22
N ALA A 55 -19.98 -9.52 -17.26
CA ALA A 55 -20.16 -10.48 -18.34
C ALA A 55 -21.59 -11.04 -18.40
N ALA A 56 -22.20 -11.38 -17.26
CA ALA A 56 -23.59 -11.84 -17.19
C ALA A 56 -24.59 -10.78 -17.67
N MET A 57 -24.27 -9.50 -17.48
CA MET A 57 -25.06 -8.37 -18.00
C MET A 57 -24.79 -8.07 -19.49
N GLY A 58 -23.86 -8.76 -20.14
CA GLY A 58 -23.45 -8.49 -21.52
C GLY A 58 -22.63 -7.20 -21.69
N VAL A 59 -22.00 -6.71 -20.62
CA VAL A 59 -21.15 -5.52 -20.65
C VAL A 59 -19.72 -5.93 -21.02
N ALA A 60 -19.33 -5.68 -22.27
CA ALA A 60 -18.00 -6.01 -22.78
C ALA A 60 -16.91 -5.02 -22.36
N ASP A 61 -17.25 -3.73 -22.25
CA ASP A 61 -16.33 -2.64 -21.95
C ASP A 61 -16.86 -1.74 -20.84
N VAL A 62 -15.97 -1.29 -19.96
CA VAL A 62 -16.28 -0.35 -18.87
C VAL A 62 -15.26 0.77 -18.82
N GLY A 63 -15.73 1.99 -18.56
CA GLY A 63 -14.85 3.13 -18.34
C GLY A 63 -14.08 2.98 -17.02
N VAL A 64 -12.76 2.98 -17.09
CA VAL A 64 -11.87 2.90 -15.92
C VAL A 64 -10.91 4.09 -15.88
N LEU A 65 -10.40 4.38 -14.69
CA LEU A 65 -9.31 5.34 -14.54
C LEU A 65 -8.01 4.76 -15.13
N LYS A 66 -7.21 5.64 -15.73
CA LYS A 66 -5.87 5.25 -16.21
C LYS A 66 -5.01 4.81 -15.01
N PRO A 67 -4.16 3.78 -15.17
CA PRO A 67 -3.20 3.43 -14.14
C PRO A 67 -2.32 4.62 -13.79
N LEU A 68 -2.11 4.87 -12.49
CA LEU A 68 -1.18 5.89 -12.05
C LEU A 68 0.24 5.47 -12.44
N ARG A 69 1.01 6.45 -12.93
CA ARG A 69 2.42 6.26 -13.25
C ARG A 69 3.28 6.86 -12.16
N MET A 70 4.30 6.13 -11.73
CA MET A 70 5.22 6.56 -10.69
C MET A 70 6.66 6.52 -11.19
N ALA A 71 7.42 7.56 -10.90
CA ALA A 71 8.85 7.58 -11.17
C ALA A 71 9.62 7.73 -9.87
N ILE A 72 10.59 6.84 -9.66
CA ILE A 72 11.37 6.73 -8.42
C ILE A 72 12.80 7.16 -8.71
N LEU A 73 13.23 8.21 -8.03
CA LEU A 73 14.56 8.78 -8.14
C LEU A 73 15.29 8.59 -6.82
N SER A 74 16.49 8.02 -6.88
CA SER A 74 17.39 7.98 -5.73
C SER A 74 18.40 9.11 -5.79
N THR A 75 18.71 9.70 -4.64
CA THR A 75 19.73 10.76 -4.54
C THR A 75 20.74 10.43 -3.45
N GLY A 76 21.98 10.86 -3.64
CA GLY A 76 23.06 10.67 -2.69
C GLY A 76 24.37 10.34 -3.38
N ASP A 77 25.43 11.07 -3.05
CA ASP A 77 26.78 10.81 -3.58
C ASP A 77 27.34 9.46 -3.11
N GLU A 78 26.83 8.92 -2.02
CA GLU A 78 27.16 7.60 -1.49
C GLU A 78 26.40 6.45 -2.16
N ILE A 79 25.34 6.74 -2.92
CA ILE A 79 24.46 5.71 -3.46
C ILE A 79 25.04 5.12 -4.75
N VAL A 80 25.10 3.79 -4.81
CA VAL A 80 25.53 3.04 -6.00
C VAL A 80 24.47 2.02 -6.44
N GLU A 81 24.55 1.58 -7.70
CA GLU A 81 23.65 0.56 -8.22
C GLU A 81 23.76 -0.77 -7.48
N ILE A 82 22.69 -1.57 -7.54
CA ILE A 82 22.61 -2.84 -6.82
C ILE A 82 23.73 -3.83 -7.21
N SER A 83 24.15 -3.79 -8.48
CA SER A 83 25.18 -4.67 -9.03
C SER A 83 26.61 -4.20 -8.76
N ALA A 84 26.79 -2.96 -8.28
CA ALA A 84 28.09 -2.43 -7.96
C ALA A 84 28.65 -3.05 -6.67
N THR A 85 29.98 -3.07 -6.56
CA THR A 85 30.69 -3.34 -5.30
C THR A 85 30.94 -2.00 -4.61
N PRO A 86 30.29 -1.70 -3.48
CA PRO A 86 30.48 -0.43 -2.80
C PRO A 86 31.91 -0.27 -2.28
N VAL A 87 32.45 0.95 -2.36
CA VAL A 87 33.74 1.31 -1.77
C VAL A 87 33.60 2.45 -0.77
N GLY A 88 34.42 2.44 0.29
CA GLY A 88 34.39 3.49 1.31
C GLY A 88 33.04 3.56 2.03
N SER A 89 32.38 4.73 1.97
CA SER A 89 31.07 4.99 2.57
C SER A 89 29.89 4.68 1.66
N GLN A 90 30.14 4.11 0.47
CA GLN A 90 29.07 3.83 -0.48
C GLN A 90 28.11 2.76 0.02
N VAL A 91 26.84 2.91 -0.33
CA VAL A 91 25.78 1.93 -0.06
C VAL A 91 24.95 1.72 -1.32
N ARG A 92 24.39 0.52 -1.46
CA ARG A 92 23.53 0.21 -2.61
C ARG A 92 22.19 0.93 -2.48
N ASP A 93 21.61 1.30 -3.61
CA ASP A 93 20.25 1.83 -3.71
C ASP A 93 19.22 0.74 -3.35
N VAL A 94 18.91 0.56 -2.06
CA VAL A 94 17.94 -0.43 -1.60
C VAL A 94 16.51 0.11 -1.71
N ASN A 95 16.32 1.38 -1.37
CA ASN A 95 15.01 1.99 -1.24
C ASN A 95 14.26 1.99 -2.57
N ALA A 96 14.90 2.37 -3.68
CA ALA A 96 14.20 2.41 -4.96
C ALA A 96 13.59 1.07 -5.35
N TYR A 97 14.27 -0.04 -5.03
CA TYR A 97 13.77 -1.39 -5.33
C TYR A 97 12.61 -1.79 -4.41
N VAL A 98 12.71 -1.48 -3.11
CA VAL A 98 11.64 -1.76 -2.15
C VAL A 98 10.38 -0.98 -2.52
N ILE A 99 10.51 0.30 -2.85
CA ILE A 99 9.39 1.15 -3.23
C ILE A 99 8.81 0.74 -4.59
N LEU A 100 9.67 0.36 -5.55
CA LEU A 100 9.21 -0.15 -6.85
C LEU A 100 8.34 -1.40 -6.67
N ALA A 101 8.80 -2.36 -5.86
CA ALA A 101 8.06 -3.60 -5.61
C ALA A 101 6.73 -3.33 -4.90
N GLU A 102 6.72 -2.46 -3.88
CA GLU A 102 5.50 -2.11 -3.15
C GLU A 102 4.49 -1.36 -4.04
N ALA A 103 4.96 -0.43 -4.88
CA ALA A 103 4.10 0.28 -5.83
C ALA A 103 3.48 -0.68 -6.87
N GLN A 104 4.27 -1.62 -7.40
CA GLN A 104 3.78 -2.64 -8.34
C GLN A 104 2.72 -3.55 -7.71
N ARG A 105 2.90 -3.93 -6.43
CA ARG A 105 1.90 -4.69 -5.66
C ARG A 105 0.56 -3.95 -5.55
N MET A 106 0.60 -2.62 -5.52
CA MET A 106 -0.58 -1.75 -5.54
C MET A 106 -1.15 -1.51 -6.95
N GLY A 107 -0.61 -2.15 -8.00
CA GLY A 107 -1.06 -1.97 -9.39
C GLY A 107 -0.61 -0.67 -10.04
N ILE A 108 0.41 -0.01 -9.47
CA ILE A 108 0.96 1.25 -10.00
C ILE A 108 2.01 0.95 -11.06
N GLN A 109 1.97 1.68 -12.17
CA GLN A 109 2.99 1.61 -13.21
C GLN A 109 4.22 2.40 -12.75
N ALA A 110 5.06 1.75 -11.95
CA ALA A 110 6.25 2.36 -11.38
C ALA A 110 7.52 2.04 -12.18
N ARG A 111 8.41 3.03 -12.32
CA ARG A 111 9.75 2.88 -12.92
C ARG A 111 10.82 3.57 -12.08
N ARG A 112 12.02 3.00 -12.07
CA ARG A 112 13.22 3.69 -11.55
C ARG A 112 13.74 4.65 -12.62
N ILE A 113 14.05 5.88 -12.21
CA ILE A 113 14.77 6.85 -13.06
C ILE A 113 16.28 6.60 -12.96
N GLY A 114 16.75 6.17 -11.78
CA GLY A 114 18.16 5.90 -11.50
C GLY A 114 18.63 6.65 -10.26
N ILE A 115 19.96 6.78 -10.15
CA ILE A 115 20.64 7.48 -9.06
C ILE A 115 21.17 8.80 -9.61
N VAL A 116 20.88 9.89 -8.91
CA VAL A 116 21.37 11.23 -9.23
C VAL A 116 22.22 11.74 -8.07
N ARG A 117 23.30 12.45 -8.38
CA ARG A 117 24.17 13.08 -7.38
C ARG A 117 23.47 14.25 -6.70
N ASP A 118 24.02 14.71 -5.58
CA ASP A 118 23.42 15.77 -4.76
C ASP A 118 23.65 17.18 -5.33
N ASP A 119 23.28 17.35 -6.60
CA ASP A 119 23.32 18.58 -7.37
C ASP A 119 21.89 19.07 -7.68
N GLU A 120 21.58 20.29 -7.26
CA GLU A 120 20.22 20.86 -7.35
C GLU A 120 19.70 20.92 -8.77
N GLU A 121 20.55 21.31 -9.73
CA GLU A 121 20.13 21.44 -11.13
C GLU A 121 19.89 20.08 -11.77
N THR A 122 20.75 19.10 -11.50
CA THR A 122 20.58 17.74 -11.99
C THR A 122 19.31 17.10 -11.42
N ILE A 123 19.05 17.26 -10.13
CA ILE A 123 17.81 16.79 -9.49
C ILE A 123 16.60 17.49 -10.11
N TYR A 124 16.64 18.82 -10.25
CA TYR A 124 15.57 19.60 -10.85
C TYR A 124 15.23 19.14 -12.27
N GLN A 125 16.22 19.03 -13.16
CA GLN A 125 15.99 18.62 -14.55
C GLN A 125 15.47 17.17 -14.63
N THR A 126 15.98 16.30 -13.76
CA THR A 126 15.55 14.89 -13.71
C THR A 126 14.09 14.77 -13.26
N ILE A 127 13.69 15.47 -12.21
CA ILE A 127 12.30 15.48 -11.75
C ILE A 127 11.40 16.13 -12.80
N LYS A 128 11.81 17.27 -13.37
CA LYS A 128 11.05 17.97 -14.41
C LYS A 128 10.78 17.07 -15.61
N THR A 129 11.78 16.34 -16.07
CA THR A 129 11.64 15.37 -17.17
C THR A 129 10.70 14.22 -16.78
N ALA A 130 10.86 13.65 -15.57
CA ALA A 130 10.00 12.58 -15.09
C ALA A 130 8.53 13.01 -14.92
N MET A 131 8.26 14.29 -14.66
CA MET A 131 6.89 14.81 -14.55
C MET A 131 6.13 14.80 -15.89
N GLU A 132 6.80 14.65 -17.02
CA GLU A 132 6.15 14.55 -18.34
C GLU A 132 5.31 13.27 -18.45
N ASP A 133 5.80 12.16 -17.88
CA ASP A 133 5.20 10.84 -18.02
C ASP A 133 4.86 10.15 -16.69
N ALA A 134 5.13 10.75 -15.53
CA ALA A 134 4.70 10.25 -14.23
C ALA A 134 3.69 11.17 -13.56
N ASP A 135 2.80 10.60 -12.74
CA ASP A 135 1.79 11.30 -11.95
C ASP A 135 2.25 11.47 -10.50
N ILE A 136 3.07 10.54 -10.02
CA ILE A 136 3.73 10.55 -8.72
C ILE A 136 5.25 10.47 -8.91
N ILE A 137 5.98 11.39 -8.28
CA ILE A 137 7.43 11.30 -8.16
C ILE A 137 7.77 10.89 -6.74
N VAL A 138 8.63 9.87 -6.59
CA VAL A 138 9.20 9.51 -5.30
C VAL A 138 10.68 9.86 -5.30
N LEU A 139 11.08 10.67 -4.33
CA LEU A 139 12.47 10.98 -4.07
C LEU A 139 12.93 10.13 -2.88
N SER A 140 13.99 9.35 -3.10
CA SER A 140 14.55 8.46 -2.10
C SER A 140 16.04 8.75 -1.93
N GLY A 141 16.40 9.67 -1.05
CA GLY A 141 17.80 10.00 -0.89
C GLY A 141 18.08 11.13 0.08
N GLY A 142 19.24 11.05 0.75
CA GLY A 142 19.82 12.08 1.62
C GLY A 142 19.11 12.33 2.95
N SER A 143 19.32 11.46 3.96
CA SER A 143 18.84 11.71 5.35
C SER A 143 19.53 12.89 6.05
N SER A 144 20.42 13.61 5.36
CA SER A 144 21.13 14.77 5.88
C SER A 144 20.24 16.02 5.82
N VAL A 145 20.26 16.80 6.90
CA VAL A 145 19.53 18.07 7.04
C VAL A 145 19.78 18.98 5.84
N GLY A 146 21.02 19.05 5.34
CA GLY A 146 21.38 19.90 4.20
C GLY A 146 20.85 19.45 2.84
N LEU A 147 20.47 18.18 2.68
CA LEU A 147 19.98 17.62 1.42
C LEU A 147 18.45 17.77 1.30
N MET A 148 17.76 17.68 2.45
CA MET A 148 16.35 18.07 2.53
C MET A 148 16.18 19.54 2.18
N ASP A 149 17.03 20.43 2.70
CA ASP A 149 16.94 21.87 2.43
C ASP A 149 17.08 22.18 0.94
N ARG A 150 18.04 21.56 0.25
CA ARG A 150 18.20 21.67 -1.22
C ARG A 150 16.99 21.12 -1.98
N SER A 151 16.44 20.00 -1.51
CA SER A 151 15.23 19.42 -2.10
C SER A 151 14.04 20.37 -1.99
N LEU A 152 13.92 21.15 -0.91
CA LEU A 152 12.83 22.13 -0.78
C LEU A 152 12.87 23.19 -1.89
N GLU A 153 14.05 23.75 -2.17
CA GLU A 153 14.22 24.78 -3.19
C GLU A 153 13.90 24.25 -4.58
N VAL A 154 14.43 23.06 -4.92
CA VAL A 154 14.11 22.36 -6.17
C VAL A 154 12.61 22.13 -6.31
N LEU A 155 11.96 21.61 -5.26
CA LEU A 155 10.53 21.29 -5.27
C LEU A 155 9.65 22.53 -5.42
N ASN A 156 10.01 23.64 -4.77
CA ASN A 156 9.29 24.91 -4.90
C ASN A 156 9.46 25.54 -6.29
N ARG A 157 10.57 25.24 -6.99
CA ARG A 157 10.84 25.75 -8.34
C ARG A 157 10.13 24.96 -9.44
N LEU A 158 9.81 23.68 -9.21
CA LEU A 158 9.17 22.79 -10.20
C LEU A 158 7.72 23.21 -10.56
N GLY A 159 7.03 23.87 -9.65
CA GLY A 159 5.66 24.34 -9.89
C GLY A 159 4.90 24.62 -8.60
N LYS A 160 3.79 25.35 -8.71
CA LYS A 160 2.94 25.65 -7.54
C LYS A 160 2.09 24.43 -7.14
N PRO A 161 1.74 24.27 -5.86
CA PRO A 161 2.11 25.10 -4.70
C PRO A 161 3.52 24.84 -4.14
N GLY A 162 4.25 23.85 -4.65
CA GLY A 162 5.56 23.48 -4.11
C GLY A 162 5.42 22.56 -2.89
N VAL A 163 6.28 22.76 -1.90
CA VAL A 163 6.31 21.94 -0.68
C VAL A 163 5.10 22.24 0.21
N LEU A 164 4.39 21.19 0.61
CA LEU A 164 3.21 21.23 1.47
C LEU A 164 3.52 20.79 2.89
N VAL A 165 4.38 19.80 3.04
CA VAL A 165 4.78 19.23 4.33
C VAL A 165 6.28 19.04 4.33
N HIS A 166 6.93 19.55 5.38
CA HIS A 166 8.33 19.30 5.67
C HIS A 166 8.48 18.70 7.07
N GLY A 167 8.62 17.39 7.06
CA GLY A 167 8.71 16.58 8.25
C GLY A 167 7.35 16.27 8.88
N ILE A 168 7.26 15.09 9.48
CA ILE A 168 6.05 14.61 10.15
C ILE A 168 6.40 14.04 11.53
N ALA A 169 5.43 14.07 12.45
CA ALA A 169 5.58 13.55 13.80
C ALA A 169 5.43 12.01 13.84
N VAL A 170 6.29 11.30 13.10
CA VAL A 170 6.26 9.84 12.94
C VAL A 170 7.62 9.21 13.28
N LYS A 171 7.60 8.00 13.81
CA LYS A 171 8.75 7.15 14.10
C LYS A 171 8.53 5.74 13.51
N PRO A 172 9.41 5.24 12.63
CA PRO A 172 10.47 5.95 11.93
C PRO A 172 9.92 6.87 10.82
N GLY A 173 10.71 7.85 10.37
CA GLY A 173 10.39 8.62 9.16
C GLY A 173 10.05 10.10 9.33
N LYS A 174 10.50 10.74 10.42
CA LYS A 174 10.43 12.19 10.62
C LYS A 174 10.74 13.02 9.36
N PRO A 175 11.85 12.81 8.62
CA PRO A 175 12.21 13.65 7.47
C PRO A 175 11.40 13.31 6.19
N THR A 176 10.07 13.34 6.27
CA THR A 176 9.19 13.12 5.10
C THR A 176 8.85 14.44 4.44
N LEU A 177 8.90 14.50 3.11
CA LEU A 177 8.46 15.64 2.31
C LEU A 177 7.22 15.29 1.51
N ILE A 178 6.23 16.16 1.50
CA ILE A 178 5.09 16.07 0.59
C ILE A 178 5.04 17.38 -0.17
N ALA A 179 5.09 17.30 -1.49
CA ALA A 179 5.03 18.46 -2.38
C ALA A 179 4.09 18.19 -3.54
N ARG A 180 3.68 19.28 -4.19
CA ARG A 180 2.87 19.23 -5.40
C ARG A 180 3.42 20.25 -6.39
N ALA A 181 3.76 19.78 -7.58
CA ALA A 181 4.16 20.62 -8.70
C ALA A 181 3.08 20.53 -9.78
N ASN A 182 2.27 21.59 -9.89
CA ASN A 182 1.11 21.65 -10.78
C ASN A 182 0.08 20.54 -10.48
N GLN A 183 0.01 19.49 -11.29
CA GLN A 183 -0.89 18.35 -11.09
C GLN A 183 -0.15 17.09 -10.60
N LYS A 184 1.16 17.17 -10.38
CA LYS A 184 2.01 16.03 -10.03
C LYS A 184 2.28 16.01 -8.54
N ALA A 185 2.12 14.83 -7.93
CA ALA A 185 2.43 14.63 -6.53
C ALA A 185 3.89 14.23 -6.36
N ILE A 186 4.55 14.73 -5.32
CA ILE A 186 5.94 14.41 -5.03
C ILE A 186 6.05 13.99 -3.56
N LEU A 187 6.63 12.81 -3.33
CA LEU A 187 6.86 12.24 -2.00
C LEU A 187 8.37 12.07 -1.78
N GLY A 188 8.92 12.84 -0.85
CA GLY A 188 10.30 12.65 -0.39
C GLY A 188 10.33 11.70 0.80
N LEU A 189 11.04 10.59 0.62
CA LEU A 189 11.21 9.54 1.60
C LEU A 189 12.53 9.72 2.38
N PRO A 190 12.56 9.32 3.67
CA PRO A 190 13.80 9.25 4.43
C PRO A 190 14.84 8.34 3.78
N GLY A 191 16.14 8.64 3.93
CA GLY A 191 17.22 7.80 3.38
C GLY A 191 17.31 6.39 3.99
N HIS A 192 16.87 6.19 5.23
CA HIS A 192 16.94 4.87 5.89
C HIS A 192 15.85 3.91 5.38
N PRO A 193 16.19 2.67 4.97
CA PRO A 193 15.23 1.78 4.29
C PRO A 193 13.96 1.43 5.06
N ALA A 194 14.06 1.11 6.36
CA ALA A 194 12.86 0.84 7.15
C ALA A 194 11.97 2.07 7.27
N SER A 195 12.57 3.26 7.34
CA SER A 195 11.81 4.51 7.36
C SER A 195 11.13 4.78 6.02
N ALA A 196 11.85 4.64 4.91
CA ALA A 196 11.33 4.84 3.55
C ALA A 196 10.11 3.95 3.29
N PHE A 197 10.23 2.66 3.61
CA PHE A 197 9.14 1.71 3.44
C PHE A 197 7.93 2.02 4.32
N THR A 198 8.14 2.28 5.63
CA THR A 198 7.04 2.64 6.54
C THR A 198 6.30 3.89 6.05
N ILE A 199 7.02 4.93 5.66
CA ILE A 199 6.41 6.16 5.16
C ILE A 199 5.68 5.92 3.85
N PHE A 200 6.23 5.13 2.94
CA PHE A 200 5.53 4.78 1.71
C PHE A 200 4.25 3.99 1.98
N ARG A 201 4.27 3.05 2.93
CA ARG A 201 3.10 2.27 3.35
C ARG A 201 2.01 3.10 4.00
N VAL A 202 2.36 4.12 4.77
CA VAL A 202 1.38 4.94 5.51
C VAL A 202 0.93 6.14 4.69
N ILE A 203 1.88 6.92 4.16
CA ILE A 203 1.63 8.17 3.45
C ILE A 203 1.54 7.95 1.95
N GLY A 204 2.46 7.17 1.37
CA GLY A 204 2.47 6.87 -0.07
C GLY A 204 1.21 6.12 -0.49
N LYS A 205 0.78 5.14 0.30
CA LYS A 205 -0.48 4.41 0.10
C LYS A 205 -1.68 5.34 0.09
N ALA A 206 -1.83 6.18 1.11
CA ALA A 206 -2.94 7.13 1.21
C ALA A 206 -2.95 8.13 0.05
N LEU A 207 -1.77 8.57 -0.41
CA LEU A 207 -1.64 9.41 -1.59
C LEU A 207 -2.13 8.68 -2.85
N ILE A 208 -1.72 7.42 -3.03
CA ILE A 208 -2.14 6.58 -4.16
C ILE A 208 -3.64 6.35 -4.14
N GLU A 209 -4.23 5.99 -3.00
CA GLU A 209 -5.68 5.81 -2.83
C GLU A 209 -6.44 7.06 -3.25
N ARG A 210 -5.97 8.22 -2.78
CA ARG A 210 -6.60 9.50 -3.09
C ARG A 210 -6.55 9.84 -4.58
N LEU A 211 -5.42 9.57 -5.25
CA LEU A 211 -5.21 9.89 -6.66
C LEU A 211 -5.87 8.88 -7.61
N SER A 212 -5.91 7.61 -7.22
CA SER A 212 -6.50 6.54 -8.02
C SER A 212 -8.00 6.38 -7.79
N GLY A 213 -8.56 7.00 -6.74
CA GLY A 213 -9.96 6.83 -6.37
C GLY A 213 -10.32 5.43 -5.88
N THR A 214 -9.33 4.56 -5.65
CA THR A 214 -9.52 3.22 -5.07
C THR A 214 -9.08 3.20 -3.61
N SER A 215 -9.58 2.23 -2.85
CA SER A 215 -9.07 1.87 -1.53
C SER A 215 -8.28 0.57 -1.60
N PHE A 216 -7.19 0.49 -0.83
CA PHE A 216 -6.42 -0.72 -0.57
C PHE A 216 -6.64 -1.05 0.92
N PRO A 217 -7.69 -1.79 1.29
CA PRO A 217 -7.96 -2.09 2.69
C PRO A 217 -6.77 -2.81 3.33
N ASP A 218 -6.41 -2.41 4.54
CA ASP A 218 -5.41 -3.11 5.34
C ASP A 218 -6.00 -4.40 5.89
N THR A 219 -5.20 -5.47 5.86
CA THR A 219 -5.50 -6.68 6.62
C THR A 219 -5.02 -6.49 8.04
N ILE A 220 -5.95 -6.50 8.99
CA ILE A 220 -5.66 -6.30 10.41
C ILE A 220 -5.98 -7.58 11.16
N VAL A 221 -5.06 -7.99 12.04
CA VAL A 221 -5.26 -9.12 12.96
C VAL A 221 -5.04 -8.68 14.40
N GLN A 222 -5.76 -9.31 15.31
CA GLN A 222 -5.61 -9.11 16.75
C GLN A 222 -4.55 -10.07 17.30
N ALA A 223 -3.58 -9.55 18.04
CA ALA A 223 -2.53 -10.33 18.69
C ALA A 223 -2.23 -9.80 20.09
N LYS A 224 -1.69 -10.65 20.97
CA LYS A 224 -1.16 -10.22 22.27
C LYS A 224 0.29 -9.81 22.15
N LEU A 225 0.65 -8.68 22.75
CA LEU A 225 2.01 -8.18 22.72
C LEU A 225 2.93 -8.99 23.66
N SER A 226 4.09 -9.44 23.19
CA SER A 226 4.97 -10.30 24.01
C SER A 226 5.80 -9.56 25.06
N VAL A 227 6.01 -8.26 24.87
CA VAL A 227 6.85 -7.41 25.73
C VAL A 227 6.27 -6.00 25.85
N ASN A 228 6.69 -5.25 26.86
CA ASN A 228 6.39 -3.82 26.91
C ASN A 228 7.13 -3.10 25.77
N ILE A 229 6.43 -2.26 25.02
CA ILE A 229 7.06 -1.31 24.09
C ILE A 229 6.99 0.07 24.71
N PRO A 230 8.10 0.65 25.19
CA PRO A 230 8.11 2.06 25.56
C PRO A 230 8.01 2.91 24.28
N SER A 231 7.16 3.92 24.32
CA SER A 231 7.11 4.96 23.28
C SER A 231 7.21 6.33 23.91
N ASN A 232 7.52 7.32 23.09
CA ASN A 232 7.72 8.68 23.56
C ASN A 232 6.51 9.53 23.19
N HIS A 233 6.09 10.39 24.12
CA HIS A 233 5.12 11.43 23.82
C HIS A 233 5.57 12.26 22.62
N GLY A 234 4.65 12.50 21.68
CA GLY A 234 4.82 13.49 20.63
C GLY A 234 5.16 12.96 19.23
N ARG A 235 5.28 11.63 19.03
CA ARG A 235 5.32 11.04 17.68
C ARG A 235 4.48 9.78 17.63
N GLU A 236 3.79 9.59 16.52
CA GLU A 236 3.15 8.32 16.21
C GLU A 236 4.21 7.30 15.80
N GLU A 237 4.19 6.10 16.40
CA GLU A 237 5.20 5.07 16.17
C GLU A 237 4.61 3.85 15.46
N TYR A 238 5.28 3.43 14.39
CA TYR A 238 4.95 2.25 13.61
C TYR A 238 5.99 1.18 13.93
N MET A 239 5.67 0.34 14.91
CA MET A 239 6.57 -0.71 15.41
C MET A 239 6.43 -1.96 14.55
N PRO A 240 7.46 -2.38 13.78
CA PRO A 240 7.41 -3.65 13.08
C PRO A 240 7.32 -4.80 14.07
N VAL A 241 6.49 -5.78 13.76
CA VAL A 241 6.29 -6.97 14.58
C VAL A 241 6.39 -8.23 13.74
N LYS A 242 6.90 -9.29 14.35
CA LYS A 242 6.76 -10.65 13.87
C LYS A 242 5.60 -11.31 14.60
N LEU A 243 4.76 -12.04 13.88
CA LEU A 243 3.67 -12.81 14.44
C LEU A 243 4.12 -14.24 14.65
N ARG A 244 3.68 -14.83 15.75
CA ARG A 244 3.79 -16.28 16.00
C ARG A 244 2.54 -16.79 16.69
N LYS A 245 2.16 -18.02 16.39
CA LYS A 245 1.02 -18.68 17.05
C LYS A 245 1.51 -19.40 18.30
N GLU A 246 0.92 -19.08 19.46
CA GLU A 246 1.03 -19.87 20.69
C GLU A 246 -0.35 -20.42 21.04
N ASN A 247 -0.50 -21.74 21.05
CA ASN A 247 -1.80 -22.40 21.19
C ASN A 247 -2.79 -21.88 20.14
N GLU A 248 -3.91 -21.26 20.55
CA GLU A 248 -4.89 -20.62 19.66
C GLU A 248 -4.80 -19.08 19.66
N THR A 249 -3.71 -18.50 20.19
CA THR A 249 -3.52 -17.04 20.27
C THR A 249 -2.34 -16.60 19.41
N LEU A 250 -2.53 -15.51 18.66
CA LEU A 250 -1.43 -14.84 17.98
C LEU A 250 -0.68 -13.95 18.97
N ILE A 251 0.64 -14.05 18.94
CA ILE A 251 1.56 -13.22 19.72
C ILE A 251 2.31 -12.31 18.75
N ALA A 252 2.35 -11.02 19.06
CA ALA A 252 3.12 -10.02 18.34
C ALA A 252 4.45 -9.76 19.07
N ASP A 253 5.55 -10.15 18.43
CA ASP A 253 6.91 -9.89 18.88
C ASP A 253 7.48 -8.64 18.20
N PRO A 254 7.72 -7.55 18.95
CA PRO A 254 8.32 -6.34 18.40
C PRO A 254 9.74 -6.59 17.91
N LEU A 255 10.04 -6.10 16.71
CA LEU A 255 11.37 -6.19 16.10
C LEU A 255 12.16 -4.92 16.39
N PHE A 256 12.86 -4.91 17.52
CA PHE A 256 13.71 -3.80 17.90
C PHE A 256 14.96 -3.72 17.01
N GLY A 257 15.21 -2.55 16.43
CA GLY A 257 16.45 -2.28 15.71
C GLY A 257 16.51 -0.89 15.13
N LYS A 258 17.64 -0.56 14.49
CA LYS A 258 17.86 0.75 13.85
C LYS A 258 17.10 0.81 12.53
N SER A 259 16.59 2.00 12.18
CA SER A 259 15.83 2.20 10.94
C SER A 259 16.61 1.97 9.64
N GLY A 260 17.94 1.90 9.71
CA GLY A 260 18.80 1.51 8.59
C GLY A 260 18.80 0.01 8.26
N LEU A 261 18.28 -0.85 9.16
CA LEU A 261 18.35 -2.30 9.00
C LEU A 261 17.18 -2.83 8.16
N ILE A 262 17.42 -3.06 6.87
CA ILE A 262 16.40 -3.61 5.97
C ILE A 262 15.93 -5.02 6.35
N SER A 263 16.80 -5.81 6.99
CA SER A 263 16.46 -7.18 7.43
C SER A 263 15.28 -7.22 8.39
N LEU A 264 15.07 -6.15 9.19
CA LEU A 264 13.90 -6.03 10.07
C LEU A 264 12.59 -6.08 9.29
N LEU A 265 12.53 -5.44 8.12
CA LEU A 265 11.33 -5.46 7.28
C LEU A 265 11.06 -6.86 6.72
N SER A 266 12.10 -7.58 6.32
CA SER A 266 11.96 -8.93 5.77
C SER A 266 11.44 -9.93 6.82
N MET A 267 11.84 -9.73 8.08
CA MET A 267 11.41 -10.56 9.22
C MET A 267 10.03 -10.19 9.77
N ALA A 268 9.53 -8.98 9.48
CA ALA A 268 8.27 -8.49 9.99
C ALA A 268 7.09 -9.05 9.17
N ASP A 269 6.02 -9.43 9.86
CA ASP A 269 4.74 -9.80 9.23
C ASP A 269 3.83 -8.58 9.10
N GLY A 270 4.06 -7.55 9.91
CA GLY A 270 3.30 -6.32 9.91
C GLY A 270 3.85 -5.29 10.88
N TYR A 271 3.00 -4.34 11.28
CA TYR A 271 3.34 -3.33 12.27
C TYR A 271 2.18 -3.06 13.22
N VAL A 272 2.53 -2.63 14.43
CA VAL A 272 1.62 -2.07 15.42
C VAL A 272 1.74 -0.56 15.40
N ARG A 273 0.60 0.13 15.35
CA ARG A 273 0.53 1.60 15.44
C ARG A 273 0.37 2.02 16.90
N ILE A 274 1.38 2.68 17.44
CA ILE A 274 1.36 3.33 18.75
C ILE A 274 0.99 4.80 18.54
N LYS A 275 -0.16 5.21 19.07
CA LYS A 275 -0.68 6.57 18.90
C LYS A 275 0.28 7.60 19.51
N ARG A 276 0.32 8.80 18.94
CA ARG A 276 1.18 9.90 19.36
C ARG A 276 1.11 10.24 20.86
N GLU A 277 -0.07 10.13 21.46
CA GLU A 277 -0.34 10.46 22.87
C GLU A 277 -0.10 9.28 23.82
N SER A 278 0.42 8.16 23.32
CA SER A 278 0.69 6.94 24.09
C SER A 278 2.15 6.90 24.56
N GLU A 279 2.34 6.55 25.83
CA GLU A 279 3.66 6.26 26.42
C GLU A 279 4.22 4.89 26.02
N GLY A 280 3.47 4.14 25.21
CA GLY A 280 3.81 2.78 24.85
C GLY A 280 2.68 1.80 25.07
N LEU A 281 3.02 0.54 24.90
CA LEU A 281 2.11 -0.59 25.01
C LEU A 281 2.64 -1.59 26.05
N THR A 282 1.75 -2.16 26.84
CA THR A 282 2.10 -3.14 27.86
C THR A 282 2.06 -4.55 27.28
N ARG A 283 2.93 -5.42 27.81
CA ARG A 283 2.91 -6.86 27.58
C ARG A 283 1.49 -7.41 27.84
N ASP A 284 1.14 -8.44 27.09
CA ASP A 284 -0.15 -9.15 27.09
C ASP A 284 -1.37 -8.32 26.67
N ALA A 285 -1.19 -7.02 26.36
CA ALA A 285 -2.23 -6.21 25.76
C ALA A 285 -2.58 -6.71 24.36
N TRP A 286 -3.87 -6.70 24.04
CA TRP A 286 -4.35 -6.93 22.68
C TRP A 286 -4.06 -5.71 21.82
N VAL A 287 -3.46 -5.95 20.66
CA VAL A 287 -3.06 -4.91 19.70
C VAL A 287 -3.55 -5.25 18.31
N ASP A 288 -3.90 -4.21 17.54
CA ASP A 288 -4.13 -4.31 16.11
C ASP A 288 -2.78 -4.37 15.38
N VAL A 289 -2.55 -5.47 14.67
CA VAL A 289 -1.39 -5.63 13.78
C VAL A 289 -1.87 -5.45 12.35
N THR A 290 -1.39 -4.39 11.71
CA THR A 290 -1.59 -4.18 10.28
C THR A 290 -0.54 -4.99 9.53
N LEU A 291 -0.99 -5.97 8.75
CA LEU A 291 -0.10 -6.87 8.04
C LEU A 291 0.53 -6.20 6.81
N PHE A 292 1.78 -6.56 6.52
CA PHE A 292 2.40 -6.19 5.25
C PHE A 292 1.80 -7.01 4.10
N ASP A 293 1.73 -8.32 4.27
CA ASP A 293 1.11 -9.27 3.35
C ASP A 293 0.30 -10.31 4.16
N GLU A 294 -0.24 -11.35 3.52
CA GLU A 294 -0.84 -12.46 4.28
C GLU A 294 0.16 -13.07 5.27
N VAL A 295 -0.34 -13.51 6.43
CA VAL A 295 0.52 -14.12 7.47
C VAL A 295 1.28 -15.29 6.86
N LYS A 296 2.61 -15.20 6.83
CA LYS A 296 3.47 -16.31 6.38
C LYS A 296 3.21 -17.49 7.31
N ARG A 297 2.68 -18.58 6.75
CA ARG A 297 2.48 -19.85 7.46
C ARG A 297 3.80 -20.50 7.82
#